data_AF-A0A7J5XGP0-F1
#
_entry.id   AF-A0A7J5XGP0-F1
#
_cell.length_a   1.000
_cell.length_b   1.000
_cell.length_c   1.000
_cell.angle_alpha   90.00
_cell.angle_beta   90.00
_cell.angle_gamma   90.00
#
_symmetry.space_group_name_H-M   'P 1'
#
loop_
_entity.id
_entity.type
_entity.pdbx_description
1 polymer ?
#
loop_
_entity_poly.entity_id
_entity_poly.type
_entity_poly.pdbx_seq_one_letter_code
_entity_poly.pdbx_strand_id
1 'polypeptide(L)'
;MSKLSKNPEDVKQLNQWYLKDNNAVPPTYVLQPITDHFPHFGDLQPGSEAQRDDSLLSWRFTETKLLQLLRSAAAAAEAAGDITAKQKQHFFTSVTEQEFEQGLWKDSSEPSALLFVREIPCQRMKDVPKRLAKYMDLSADGLLDAEAQGLLTGLKSHLYATRQKILNLNCVELSKGSIDPKRKEHARYLDIICEQFVLQMKARIGEVVDLKVEGRRRNIWGSIDEEKEIISDFWVEQVGWHVSMSNELCRSLYGRESLLGKLCCAMWESTNVPHGPLVVHGAAGMGKTALLCKVAQETRSVLDAEAAVVIRLLSAHHPQRPNIDNVLHLFGLGFGSALTSDSQQPPGAAPVLQDVLTEVSQQGNTLLIVLDAVDHLSDVHHAHKLRWMPANLPPNVHLVVSMDTNSEAFANMRLKLNSQRSYFEVEGLSRDEGRQIMESYLHESQRTLTPEQREAVLRSFETTGCPLHLKLILSAAKRWLSFTPAQQHIRAPTHRK
;
A
#
# COMPACT_ATOMS: atom_id res chain seq x y z
N MET A 1 22.40 26.56 -5.89
CA MET A 1 23.55 27.12 -5.15
C MET A 1 24.64 27.72 -6.05
N SER A 2 25.16 27.01 -7.06
CA SER A 2 26.21 27.57 -7.96
C SER A 2 25.81 28.88 -8.65
N LYS A 3 24.53 29.03 -9.06
CA LYS A 3 24.01 30.27 -9.67
C LYS A 3 23.81 31.44 -8.72
N LEU A 4 23.73 31.18 -7.42
CA LEU A 4 23.56 32.19 -6.37
C LEU A 4 24.88 32.56 -5.68
N SER A 5 25.99 31.91 -6.07
CA SER A 5 27.33 32.10 -5.49
C SER A 5 27.89 33.52 -5.54
N LYS A 6 27.29 34.40 -6.36
CA LYS A 6 27.68 35.81 -6.48
C LYS A 6 27.18 36.68 -5.32
N ASN A 7 26.21 36.20 -4.51
CA ASN A 7 25.75 36.89 -3.31
C ASN A 7 25.90 35.98 -2.07
N PRO A 8 26.95 36.17 -1.24
CA PRO A 8 27.24 35.28 -0.12
C PRO A 8 26.13 35.26 0.94
N GLU A 9 25.38 36.34 1.11
CA GLU A 9 24.26 36.40 2.06
C GLU A 9 23.07 35.53 1.63
N ASP A 10 22.80 35.45 0.32
CA ASP A 10 21.71 34.61 -0.21
C ASP A 10 22.03 33.12 -0.08
N VAL A 11 23.30 32.76 -0.32
CA VAL A 11 23.80 31.39 -0.11
C VAL A 11 23.74 31.01 1.36
N LYS A 12 24.10 31.93 2.27
CA LYS A 12 24.02 31.71 3.72
C LYS A 12 22.59 31.45 4.17
N GLN A 13 21.61 32.21 3.68
CA GLN A 13 20.21 31.99 4.00
C GLN A 13 19.69 30.64 3.48
N LEU A 14 20.07 30.23 2.27
CA LEU A 14 19.70 28.91 1.77
C LEU A 14 20.33 27.78 2.59
N ASN A 15 21.59 27.90 2.98
CA ASN A 15 22.25 26.90 3.85
C ASN A 15 21.65 26.85 5.27
N GLN A 16 21.06 27.94 5.75
CA GLN A 16 20.36 27.95 7.04
C GLN A 16 19.06 27.12 6.99
N TRP A 17 18.34 27.18 5.86
CA TRP A 17 17.02 26.57 5.71
C TRP A 17 17.03 25.21 5.00
N TYR A 18 18.07 24.91 4.23
CA TYR A 18 18.17 23.67 3.47
C TYR A 18 19.40 22.88 3.88
N LEU A 19 19.19 21.65 4.32
CA LEU A 19 20.27 20.70 4.59
C LEU A 19 20.35 19.66 3.48
N LYS A 20 21.58 19.28 3.12
CA LYS A 20 21.83 18.25 2.12
C LYS A 20 21.56 16.87 2.73
N ASP A 21 20.58 16.17 2.18
CA ASP A 21 20.31 14.78 2.45
C ASP A 21 21.12 13.88 1.51
N ASN A 22 22.16 13.25 2.05
CA ASN A 22 22.97 12.27 1.32
C ASN A 22 22.31 10.88 1.28
N ASN A 23 21.20 10.66 2.00
CA ASN A 23 20.43 9.42 1.92
C ASN A 23 19.50 9.40 0.70
N ALA A 24 19.23 10.54 0.06
CA ALA A 24 18.58 10.56 -1.24
C ALA A 24 19.58 10.20 -2.34
N VAL A 25 19.14 9.42 -3.35
CA VAL A 25 19.97 9.04 -4.50
C VAL A 25 19.27 9.51 -5.78
N PRO A 26 19.71 10.61 -6.42
CA PRO A 26 20.85 11.45 -6.07
C PRO A 26 20.60 12.32 -4.81
N PRO A 27 21.66 12.84 -4.15
CA PRO A 27 21.52 13.70 -2.97
C PRO A 27 20.67 14.93 -3.24
N THR A 28 19.77 15.26 -2.31
CA THR A 28 18.83 16.39 -2.43
C THR A 28 18.94 17.33 -1.24
N TYR A 29 18.54 18.59 -1.43
CA TYR A 29 18.45 19.55 -0.34
C TYR A 29 17.02 19.56 0.21
N VAL A 30 16.89 19.46 1.53
CA VAL A 30 15.61 19.35 2.22
C VAL A 30 15.39 20.58 3.09
N LEU A 31 14.22 21.21 2.94
CA LEU A 31 13.79 22.34 3.76
C LEU A 31 13.62 21.89 5.22
N GLN A 32 14.21 22.63 6.15
CA GLN A 32 14.09 22.36 7.58
C GLN A 32 12.75 22.85 8.13
N PRO A 33 12.21 22.19 9.18
CA PRO A 33 11.02 22.64 9.87
C PRO A 33 11.06 24.14 10.24
N ILE A 34 9.95 24.83 10.03
CA ILE A 34 9.80 26.26 10.37
C ILE A 34 10.11 26.50 11.86
N THR A 35 9.74 25.55 12.72
CA THR A 35 9.94 25.58 14.17
C THR A 35 11.40 25.54 14.61
N ASP A 36 12.33 25.12 13.76
CA ASP A 36 13.75 25.08 14.10
C ASP A 36 14.34 26.49 14.23
N HIS A 37 13.82 27.45 13.47
CA HIS A 37 14.21 28.86 13.52
C HIS A 37 13.13 29.75 14.14
N PHE A 38 11.86 29.34 14.09
CA PHE A 38 10.71 30.07 14.63
C PHE A 38 9.86 29.19 15.56
N PRO A 39 10.29 28.97 16.82
CA PRO A 39 9.67 28.00 17.72
C PRO A 39 8.17 28.21 17.99
N HIS A 40 7.69 29.45 17.93
CA HIS A 40 6.30 29.81 18.23
C HIS A 40 5.38 29.79 17.00
N PHE A 41 5.87 29.44 15.81
CA PHE A 41 5.10 29.46 14.56
C PHE A 41 3.78 28.67 14.65
N GLY A 42 3.80 27.53 15.35
CA GLY A 42 2.64 26.66 15.56
C GLY A 42 2.05 26.70 16.98
N ASP A 43 2.42 27.68 17.80
CA ASP A 43 2.04 27.70 19.22
C ASP A 43 0.57 28.14 19.39
N LEU A 44 -0.26 27.21 19.86
CA LEU A 44 -1.69 27.42 20.12
C LEU A 44 -2.00 27.67 21.60
N GLN A 45 -0.99 27.80 22.46
CA GLN A 45 -1.19 28.03 23.88
C GLN A 45 -1.78 29.44 24.13
N PRO A 46 -2.73 29.58 25.09
CA PRO A 46 -3.25 30.87 25.49
C PRO A 46 -2.12 31.79 25.98
N GLY A 47 -1.99 32.99 25.40
CA GLY A 47 -0.95 33.96 25.76
C GLY A 47 0.25 34.02 24.80
N SER A 48 0.44 33.02 23.93
CA SER A 48 1.51 33.01 22.92
C SER A 48 1.15 33.75 21.62
N GLU A 49 -0.01 34.40 21.56
CA GLU A 49 -0.54 35.01 20.32
C GLU A 49 0.43 36.00 19.68
N ALA A 50 1.03 36.89 20.46
CA ALA A 50 1.97 37.88 19.95
C ALA A 50 3.26 37.23 19.38
N GLN A 51 3.79 36.20 20.06
CA GLN A 51 5.01 35.49 19.63
C GLN A 51 4.75 34.63 18.39
N ARG A 52 3.57 34.02 18.30
CA ARG A 52 3.12 33.30 17.12
C ARG A 52 2.94 34.24 15.94
N ASP A 53 2.28 35.38 16.14
CA ASP A 53 2.05 36.35 15.07
C ASP A 53 3.37 36.94 14.54
N ASP A 54 4.33 37.21 15.43
CA ASP A 54 5.69 37.61 15.05
C ASP A 54 6.44 36.52 14.27
N SER A 55 6.35 35.25 14.73
CA SER A 55 6.91 34.09 14.02
C SER A 55 6.28 33.88 12.64
N LEU A 56 4.97 34.10 12.51
CA LEU A 56 4.24 34.01 11.23
C LEU A 56 4.70 35.10 10.26
N LEU A 57 4.88 36.34 10.73
CA LEU A 57 5.39 37.44 9.91
C LEU A 57 6.83 37.18 9.47
N SER A 58 7.68 36.73 10.39
CA SER A 58 9.09 36.39 10.12
C SER A 58 9.21 35.24 9.11
N TRP A 59 8.36 34.21 9.23
CA TRP A 59 8.29 33.12 8.25
C TRP A 59 7.87 33.64 6.88
N ARG A 60 6.80 34.45 6.78
CA ARG A 60 6.34 34.99 5.49
C ARG A 60 7.44 35.75 4.77
N PHE A 61 8.18 36.61 5.47
CA PHE A 61 9.31 37.33 4.89
C PHE A 61 10.41 36.36 4.41
N THR A 62 10.71 35.35 5.23
CA THR A 62 11.71 34.33 4.91
C THR A 62 11.31 33.51 3.69
N GLU A 63 10.06 33.04 3.64
CA GLU A 63 9.47 32.27 2.56
C GLU A 63 9.51 33.04 1.24
N THR A 64 9.07 34.31 1.21
CA THR A 64 9.14 35.13 0.01
C THR A 64 10.58 35.26 -0.50
N LYS A 65 11.53 35.49 0.41
CA LYS A 65 12.95 35.59 0.04
C LYS A 65 13.49 34.26 -0.49
N LEU A 66 13.20 33.14 0.16
CA LEU A 66 13.62 31.81 -0.29
C LEU A 66 13.05 31.48 -1.68
N LEU A 67 11.76 31.74 -1.90
CA LEU A 67 11.10 31.53 -3.20
C LEU A 67 11.73 32.38 -4.30
N GLN A 68 11.97 33.67 -4.03
CA GLN A 68 12.63 34.56 -4.99
C GLN A 68 14.03 34.08 -5.35
N LEU A 69 14.81 33.62 -4.36
CA LEU A 69 16.14 33.06 -4.60
C LEU A 69 16.09 31.79 -5.44
N LEU A 70 15.16 30.87 -5.15
CA LEU A 70 15.02 29.63 -5.90
C LEU A 70 14.53 29.87 -7.33
N ARG A 71 13.52 30.73 -7.53
CA ARG A 71 12.98 31.08 -8.85
C ARG A 71 14.00 31.81 -9.71
N SER A 72 14.73 32.78 -9.15
CA SER A 72 15.79 33.49 -9.87
C SER A 72 16.95 32.55 -10.24
N ALA A 73 17.34 31.65 -9.35
CA ALA A 73 18.35 30.64 -9.63
C ALA A 73 17.90 29.66 -10.74
N ALA A 74 16.63 29.24 -10.72
CA ALA A 74 16.06 28.37 -11.75
C ALA A 74 16.01 29.06 -13.12
N ALA A 75 15.59 30.32 -13.19
CA ALA A 75 15.61 31.11 -14.42
C ALA A 75 17.03 31.29 -14.97
N ALA A 76 18.01 31.58 -14.11
CA ALA A 76 19.40 31.69 -14.51
C ALA A 76 20.00 30.34 -14.95
N ALA A 77 19.57 29.22 -14.36
CA ALA A 77 19.97 27.88 -14.76
C ALA A 77 19.39 27.48 -16.12
N GLU A 78 18.12 27.80 -16.39
CA GLU A 78 17.50 27.60 -17.71
C GLU A 78 18.20 28.44 -18.78
N ALA A 79 18.44 29.73 -18.53
CA ALA A 79 19.14 30.61 -19.47
C ALA A 79 20.57 30.14 -19.78
N ALA A 80 21.21 29.43 -18.85
CA ALA A 80 22.53 28.82 -19.03
C ALA A 80 22.48 27.42 -19.66
N GLY A 81 21.29 26.84 -19.87
CA GLY A 81 21.11 25.49 -20.41
C GLY A 81 21.33 24.35 -19.41
N ASP A 82 21.47 24.64 -18.11
CA ASP A 82 21.71 23.62 -17.07
C ASP A 82 20.44 22.84 -16.71
N ILE A 83 19.27 23.45 -16.92
CA ILE A 83 17.96 22.81 -16.73
C ILE A 83 17.02 23.14 -17.89
N THR A 84 16.06 22.27 -18.13
CA THR A 84 14.99 22.46 -19.12
C THR A 84 13.92 23.43 -18.62
N ALA A 85 13.13 23.99 -19.54
CA ALA A 85 11.96 24.82 -19.20
C ALA A 85 10.96 24.08 -18.29
N LYS A 86 10.79 22.76 -18.50
CA LYS A 86 9.94 21.91 -17.64
C LYS A 86 10.48 21.81 -16.22
N GLN A 87 11.80 21.63 -16.05
CA GLN A 87 12.44 21.61 -14.73
C GLN A 87 12.37 22.97 -14.03
N LYS A 88 12.49 24.08 -14.77
CA LYS A 88 12.26 25.41 -14.21
C LYS A 88 10.83 25.55 -13.68
N GLN A 89 9.84 25.07 -14.43
CA GLN A 89 8.43 25.19 -14.06
C GLN A 89 8.12 24.59 -12.69
N HIS A 90 8.83 23.54 -12.26
CA HIS A 90 8.66 22.94 -10.93
C HIS A 90 8.89 23.92 -9.76
N PHE A 91 9.61 25.03 -9.97
CA PHE A 91 9.81 26.08 -8.95
C PHE A 91 8.65 27.10 -8.88
N PHE A 92 7.69 27.00 -9.80
CA PHE A 92 6.52 27.86 -9.92
C PHE A 92 5.23 27.07 -9.70
N THR A 93 5.24 25.77 -9.94
CA THR A 93 4.11 24.85 -9.70
C THR A 93 3.87 24.66 -8.21
N SER A 94 2.61 24.79 -7.79
CA SER A 94 2.20 24.52 -6.41
C SER A 94 2.11 23.01 -6.12
N VAL A 95 2.18 22.60 -4.85
CA VAL A 95 1.98 21.18 -4.47
C VAL A 95 0.59 20.70 -4.91
N THR A 96 -0.44 21.51 -4.71
CA THR A 96 -1.82 21.21 -5.15
C THR A 96 -1.90 20.96 -6.66
N GLU A 97 -1.18 21.75 -7.46
CA GLU A 97 -1.14 21.56 -8.91
C GLU A 97 -0.43 20.26 -9.28
N GLN A 98 0.69 19.92 -8.61
CA GLN A 98 1.37 18.63 -8.82
C GLN A 98 0.46 17.44 -8.44
N GLU A 99 -0.33 17.57 -7.37
CA GLU A 99 -1.32 16.56 -6.99
C GLU A 99 -2.38 16.37 -8.07
N PHE A 100 -2.84 17.45 -8.71
CA PHE A 100 -3.75 17.35 -9.85
C PHE A 100 -3.08 16.72 -11.08
N GLU A 101 -1.83 17.09 -11.40
CA GLU A 101 -1.10 16.45 -12.50
C GLU A 101 -0.99 14.94 -12.31
N GLN A 102 -0.63 14.47 -11.12
CA GLN A 102 -0.45 13.04 -10.86
C GLN A 102 -1.77 12.28 -10.67
N GLY A 103 -2.70 12.82 -9.88
CA GLY A 103 -3.91 12.11 -9.47
C GLY A 103 -5.10 12.37 -10.37
N LEU A 104 -5.14 13.50 -11.06
CA LEU A 104 -6.28 13.91 -11.88
C LEU A 104 -6.00 13.82 -13.38
N TRP A 105 -4.79 14.10 -13.88
CA TRP A 105 -4.53 14.19 -15.33
C TRP A 105 -3.61 13.12 -15.92
N LYS A 106 -2.81 12.43 -15.11
CA LYS A 106 -1.83 11.44 -15.61
C LYS A 106 -2.48 10.18 -16.20
N ASP A 107 -3.50 9.64 -15.56
CA ASP A 107 -4.18 8.42 -15.99
C ASP A 107 -5.54 8.74 -16.63
N SER A 108 -5.82 8.17 -17.79
CA SER A 108 -7.04 8.40 -18.59
C SER A 108 -8.25 7.57 -18.12
N SER A 109 -8.14 6.85 -17.02
CA SER A 109 -9.26 6.12 -16.41
C SER A 109 -10.33 7.10 -15.91
N GLU A 110 -11.58 6.66 -15.84
CA GLU A 110 -12.63 7.48 -15.24
C GLU A 110 -12.21 7.91 -13.82
N PRO A 111 -12.23 9.22 -13.53
CA PRO A 111 -11.71 9.72 -12.26
C PRO A 111 -12.63 9.25 -11.12
N SER A 112 -12.07 8.45 -10.21
CA SER A 112 -12.69 8.07 -8.93
C SER A 112 -12.77 9.23 -7.93
N ALA A 113 -12.53 10.46 -8.38
CA ALA A 113 -12.41 11.66 -7.57
C ALA A 113 -13.62 12.58 -7.73
N LEU A 114 -13.99 13.25 -6.63
CA LEU A 114 -14.96 14.34 -6.63
C LEU A 114 -14.23 15.66 -6.36
N LEU A 115 -14.48 16.68 -7.19
CA LEU A 115 -13.87 18.00 -7.01
C LEU A 115 -14.89 19.00 -6.51
N PHE A 116 -14.55 19.69 -5.42
CA PHE A 116 -15.33 20.80 -4.87
C PHE A 116 -14.47 22.06 -4.88
N VAL A 117 -14.83 23.02 -5.74
CA VAL A 117 -14.08 24.27 -5.89
C VAL A 117 -14.90 25.40 -5.30
N ARG A 118 -14.31 26.13 -4.35
CA ARG A 118 -14.88 27.34 -3.77
C ARG A 118 -14.34 28.57 -4.49
N GLU A 119 -15.24 29.37 -5.05
CA GLU A 119 -14.93 30.73 -5.48
C GLU A 119 -15.37 31.73 -4.42
N ILE A 120 -14.44 32.64 -4.10
CA ILE A 120 -14.70 33.80 -3.24
C ILE A 120 -14.66 35.00 -4.18
N PRO A 121 -15.82 35.58 -4.55
CA PRO A 121 -15.87 36.78 -5.37
C PRO A 121 -15.06 37.88 -4.69
N CYS A 122 -13.90 38.20 -5.24
CA CYS A 122 -13.14 39.36 -4.80
C CYS A 122 -13.82 40.57 -5.43
N GLN A 123 -14.55 41.35 -4.62
CA GLN A 123 -14.83 42.73 -5.00
C GLN A 123 -13.49 43.40 -5.33
N ARG A 124 -13.45 44.16 -6.44
CA ARG A 124 -12.28 44.93 -6.90
C ARG A 124 -11.83 45.91 -5.81
N MET A 125 -11.07 45.44 -4.82
CA MET A 125 -10.53 46.27 -3.75
C MET A 125 -9.04 46.42 -3.98
N LYS A 126 -8.61 47.67 -4.15
CA LYS A 126 -7.20 48.05 -4.26
C LYS A 126 -6.42 47.78 -2.96
N ASP A 127 -7.15 47.64 -1.84
CA ASP A 127 -6.63 47.26 -0.53
C ASP A 127 -7.26 45.94 -0.08
N VAL A 128 -6.47 44.86 -0.04
CA VAL A 128 -6.91 43.59 0.55
C VAL A 128 -7.03 43.76 2.06
N PRO A 129 -8.22 43.59 2.66
CA PRO A 129 -8.33 43.58 4.11
C PRO A 129 -7.42 42.48 4.68
N LYS A 130 -6.64 42.78 5.73
CA LYS A 130 -5.78 41.79 6.44
C LYS A 130 -6.47 40.44 6.73
N ARG A 131 -7.80 40.44 6.83
CA ARG A 131 -8.65 39.26 7.10
C ARG A 131 -8.81 38.31 5.90
N LEU A 132 -8.57 38.78 4.67
CA LEU A 132 -8.59 37.97 3.45
C LEU A 132 -7.20 37.44 3.07
N ALA A 133 -6.13 37.94 3.71
CA ALA A 133 -4.74 37.52 3.54
C ALA A 133 -4.43 36.05 3.88
N LYS A 134 -5.45 35.29 4.31
CA LYS A 134 -5.37 33.84 4.58
C LYS A 134 -5.91 32.99 3.42
N TYR A 135 -6.49 33.61 2.40
CA TYR A 135 -7.05 32.94 1.22
C TYR A 135 -6.40 33.40 -0.09
N MET A 136 -5.40 34.28 -0.02
CA MET A 136 -4.74 34.87 -1.17
C MET A 136 -3.26 35.00 -0.90
N ASP A 137 -2.45 34.77 -1.93
CA ASP A 137 -1.02 35.01 -1.91
C ASP A 137 -0.73 36.51 -1.96
N LEU A 138 0.07 36.97 -1.00
CA LEU A 138 0.48 38.36 -0.88
C LEU A 138 2.00 38.48 -1.04
N SER A 139 2.46 39.54 -1.68
CA SER A 139 3.87 39.92 -1.75
C SER A 139 4.38 40.47 -0.41
N ALA A 140 5.69 40.65 -0.28
CA ALA A 140 6.35 41.09 0.97
C ALA A 140 5.89 42.46 1.48
N ASP A 141 5.38 43.32 0.60
CA ASP A 141 4.76 44.61 0.89
C ASP A 141 3.27 44.51 1.27
N GLY A 142 2.71 43.29 1.31
CA GLY A 142 1.32 43.02 1.66
C GLY A 142 0.31 43.24 0.53
N LEU A 143 0.78 43.47 -0.70
CA LEU A 143 -0.06 43.56 -1.89
C LEU A 143 -0.37 42.18 -2.49
N LEU A 144 -1.30 42.09 -3.43
CA LEU A 144 -1.60 40.84 -4.13
C LEU A 144 -0.45 40.43 -5.05
N ASP A 145 -0.01 39.18 -4.92
CA ASP A 145 0.99 38.60 -5.83
C ASP A 145 0.36 38.32 -7.20
N ALA A 146 0.66 39.18 -8.18
CA ALA A 146 0.12 39.08 -9.53
C ALA A 146 0.56 37.81 -10.28
N GLU A 147 1.76 37.29 -10.01
CA GLU A 147 2.25 36.05 -10.62
C GLU A 147 1.46 34.85 -10.08
N ALA A 148 1.30 34.77 -8.76
CA ALA A 148 0.51 33.72 -8.12
C ALA A 148 -0.96 33.73 -8.58
N GLN A 149 -1.57 34.92 -8.72
CA GLN A 149 -2.93 35.05 -9.26
C GLN A 149 -3.03 34.59 -10.71
N GLY A 150 -2.02 34.87 -11.54
CA GLY A 150 -1.95 34.38 -12.92
C GLY A 150 -1.90 32.85 -12.99
N LEU A 151 -1.02 32.24 -12.18
CA LEU A 151 -0.89 30.78 -12.09
C LEU A 151 -2.18 30.11 -11.61
N LEU A 152 -2.80 30.64 -10.55
CA LEU A 152 -4.07 30.12 -10.02
C LEU A 152 -5.20 30.24 -11.06
N THR A 153 -5.25 31.35 -11.80
CA THR A 153 -6.24 31.53 -12.86
C THR A 153 -6.04 30.49 -13.97
N GLY A 154 -4.80 30.28 -14.42
CA GLY A 154 -4.47 29.25 -15.41
C GLY A 154 -4.86 27.84 -14.96
N LEU A 155 -4.55 27.48 -13.71
CA LEU A 155 -4.90 26.19 -13.12
C LEU A 155 -6.42 25.97 -13.08
N LYS A 156 -7.18 26.97 -12.62
CA LYS A 156 -8.65 26.93 -12.61
C LYS A 156 -9.22 26.77 -14.02
N SER A 157 -8.72 27.55 -14.99
CA SER A 157 -9.15 27.44 -16.39
C SER A 157 -8.91 26.03 -16.95
N HIS A 158 -7.75 25.43 -16.67
CA HIS A 158 -7.46 24.07 -17.11
C HIS A 158 -8.39 23.03 -16.45
N LEU A 159 -8.62 23.16 -15.15
CA LEU A 159 -9.54 22.30 -14.40
C LEU A 159 -10.97 22.37 -14.94
N TYR A 160 -11.46 23.59 -15.18
CA TYR A 160 -12.82 23.83 -15.70
C TYR A 160 -12.98 23.35 -17.14
N ALA A 161 -11.93 23.35 -17.95
CA ALA A 161 -11.95 22.83 -19.31
C ALA A 161 -11.94 21.30 -19.36
N THR A 162 -11.19 20.63 -18.47
CA THR A 162 -10.91 19.20 -18.59
C THR A 162 -11.80 18.29 -17.74
N ARG A 163 -12.37 18.78 -16.63
CA ARG A 163 -13.02 17.93 -15.60
C ARG A 163 -14.44 18.35 -15.20
N GLN A 164 -15.23 18.84 -16.16
CA GLN A 164 -16.59 19.33 -15.92
C GLN A 164 -17.54 18.30 -15.27
N LYS A 165 -17.39 17.01 -15.61
CA LYS A 165 -18.29 15.94 -15.12
C LYS A 165 -18.19 15.64 -13.61
N ILE A 166 -17.08 16.01 -12.98
CA ILE A 166 -16.79 15.71 -11.57
C ILE A 166 -16.59 16.97 -10.73
N LEU A 167 -16.80 18.14 -11.34
CA LEU A 167 -16.56 19.45 -10.75
C LEU A 167 -17.84 20.01 -10.13
N ASN A 168 -17.75 20.36 -8.85
CA ASN A 168 -18.79 21.06 -8.10
C ASN A 168 -18.29 22.45 -7.75
N LEU A 169 -18.72 23.45 -8.53
CA LEU A 169 -18.36 24.84 -8.32
C LEU A 169 -19.34 25.49 -7.34
N ASN A 170 -18.82 26.07 -6.26
CA ASN A 170 -19.61 26.76 -5.24
C ASN A 170 -19.05 28.16 -5.00
N CYS A 171 -19.94 29.16 -4.94
CA CYS A 171 -19.57 30.56 -4.79
C CYS A 171 -20.09 31.10 -3.46
N VAL A 172 -19.23 31.75 -2.66
CA VAL A 172 -19.62 32.34 -1.38
C VAL A 172 -18.79 33.57 -1.03
N GLU A 173 -19.48 34.64 -0.64
CA GLU A 173 -18.85 35.83 -0.09
C GLU A 173 -18.54 35.63 1.40
N LEU A 174 -17.38 36.09 1.85
CA LEU A 174 -16.96 35.93 3.25
C LEU A 174 -17.52 37.04 4.15
N SER A 175 -17.94 36.69 5.37
CA SER A 175 -18.29 37.67 6.41
C SER A 175 -17.12 37.89 7.34
N LYS A 176 -16.63 39.13 7.47
CA LYS A 176 -15.47 39.45 8.32
C LYS A 176 -14.24 38.56 8.03
N GLY A 177 -14.11 38.08 6.80
CA GLY A 177 -13.05 37.18 6.39
C GLY A 177 -13.26 35.72 6.79
N SER A 178 -14.45 35.26 7.16
CA SER A 178 -14.74 33.85 7.42
C SER A 178 -16.14 33.44 6.99
N ILE A 179 -16.38 32.12 6.94
CA ILE A 179 -17.72 31.56 6.84
C ILE A 179 -18.29 31.50 8.26
N ASP A 180 -19.30 32.33 8.51
CA ASP A 180 -20.14 32.31 9.71
C ASP A 180 -21.43 31.51 9.47
N PRO A 181 -21.59 30.30 10.06
CA PRO A 181 -22.79 29.47 9.91
C PRO A 181 -24.08 30.12 10.45
N LYS A 182 -23.98 31.18 11.27
CA LYS A 182 -25.18 31.88 11.77
C LYS A 182 -25.82 32.76 10.69
N ARG A 183 -25.10 33.08 9.61
CA ARG A 183 -25.67 33.80 8.46
C ARG A 183 -26.43 32.82 7.57
N LYS A 184 -27.67 33.18 7.20
CA LYS A 184 -28.52 32.36 6.33
C LYS A 184 -27.85 31.95 5.01
N GLU A 185 -27.14 32.88 4.37
CA GLU A 185 -26.43 32.64 3.10
C GLU A 185 -25.32 31.60 3.26
N HIS A 186 -24.55 31.70 4.33
CA HIS A 186 -23.46 30.76 4.61
C HIS A 186 -23.97 29.39 5.06
N ALA A 187 -25.02 29.35 5.89
CA ALA A 187 -25.68 28.12 6.27
C ALA A 187 -26.16 27.37 5.03
N ARG A 188 -26.87 28.08 4.13
CA ARG A 188 -27.32 27.52 2.85
C ARG A 188 -26.17 27.03 1.98
N TYR A 189 -25.07 27.77 1.88
CA TYR A 189 -23.87 27.33 1.17
C TYR A 189 -23.29 26.03 1.75
N LEU A 190 -23.22 25.92 3.07
CA LEU A 190 -22.73 24.71 3.74
C LEU A 190 -23.68 23.52 3.51
N ASP A 191 -24.99 23.74 3.59
CA ASP A 191 -26.01 22.72 3.32
C ASP A 191 -25.88 22.18 1.89
N ILE A 192 -25.74 23.06 0.89
CA ILE A 192 -25.57 22.68 -0.53
C ILE A 192 -24.34 21.80 -0.71
N ILE A 193 -23.19 22.17 -0.15
CA ILE A 193 -21.95 21.39 -0.28
C ILE A 193 -22.10 20.03 0.40
N CYS A 194 -22.66 19.99 1.61
CA CYS A 194 -22.88 18.76 2.35
C CYS A 194 -23.81 17.81 1.58
N GLU A 195 -24.93 18.31 1.05
CA GLU A 195 -25.88 17.53 0.26
C GLU A 195 -25.23 16.99 -1.02
N GLN A 196 -24.53 17.84 -1.78
CA GLN A 196 -23.81 17.44 -2.99
C GLN A 196 -22.79 16.33 -2.70
N PHE A 197 -21.98 16.50 -1.65
CA PHE A 197 -20.99 15.51 -1.26
C PHE A 197 -21.63 14.18 -0.87
N VAL A 198 -22.64 14.20 0.00
CA VAL A 198 -23.33 12.98 0.45
C VAL A 198 -24.00 12.26 -0.71
N LEU A 199 -24.68 12.98 -1.60
CA LEU A 199 -25.35 12.38 -2.77
C LEU A 199 -24.36 11.72 -3.72
N GLN A 200 -23.27 12.41 -4.07
CA GLN A 200 -22.29 11.89 -5.02
C GLN A 200 -21.48 10.73 -4.43
N MET A 201 -21.10 10.79 -3.15
CA MET A 201 -20.45 9.68 -2.46
C MET A 201 -21.36 8.46 -2.37
N LYS A 202 -22.65 8.65 -2.03
CA LYS A 202 -23.63 7.56 -2.01
C LYS A 202 -23.82 6.93 -3.38
N ALA A 203 -23.91 7.74 -4.44
CA ALA A 203 -24.03 7.22 -5.81
C ALA A 203 -22.82 6.36 -6.19
N ARG A 204 -21.60 6.84 -5.91
CA ARG A 204 -20.35 6.11 -6.21
C ARG A 204 -20.20 4.82 -5.40
N ILE A 205 -20.49 4.87 -4.10
CA ILE A 205 -20.49 3.67 -3.25
C ILE A 205 -21.59 2.72 -3.71
N GLY A 206 -22.76 3.25 -4.07
CA GLY A 206 -23.88 2.53 -4.65
C GLY A 206 -23.47 1.79 -5.91
N GLU A 207 -22.85 2.44 -6.90
CA GLU A 207 -22.32 1.81 -8.11
C GLU A 207 -21.37 0.64 -7.80
N VAL A 208 -20.44 0.81 -6.85
CA VAL A 208 -19.50 -0.26 -6.45
C VAL A 208 -20.19 -1.41 -5.70
N VAL A 209 -21.17 -1.09 -4.86
CA VAL A 209 -21.93 -2.08 -4.10
C VAL A 209 -22.94 -2.79 -5.00
N ASP A 210 -23.59 -2.10 -5.93
CA ASP A 210 -24.54 -2.64 -6.89
C ASP A 210 -23.84 -3.47 -7.95
N LEU A 211 -22.60 -3.16 -8.37
CA LEU A 211 -21.78 -4.13 -9.11
C LEU A 211 -21.56 -5.43 -8.31
N LYS A 212 -21.40 -5.33 -6.98
CA LYS A 212 -21.28 -6.50 -6.08
C LYS A 212 -22.62 -7.14 -5.72
N VAL A 213 -23.73 -6.40 -5.81
CA VAL A 213 -25.08 -6.79 -5.36
C VAL A 213 -25.98 -7.18 -6.52
N GLU A 214 -25.81 -6.70 -7.75
CA GLU A 214 -26.41 -7.27 -8.96
C GLU A 214 -25.77 -8.62 -9.29
N GLY A 215 -24.47 -8.76 -9.02
CA GLY A 215 -23.80 -10.06 -8.86
C GLY A 215 -24.27 -10.87 -7.64
N ARG A 216 -25.18 -10.34 -6.80
CA ARG A 216 -25.81 -11.00 -5.63
C ARG A 216 -27.34 -11.13 -5.72
N ARG A 217 -28.02 -10.33 -6.55
CA ARG A 217 -29.48 -10.24 -6.72
C ARG A 217 -29.96 -11.03 -7.93
N ARG A 218 -29.12 -11.26 -8.94
CA ARG A 218 -29.34 -12.42 -9.85
C ARG A 218 -29.38 -13.73 -9.05
N ASN A 219 -28.68 -13.79 -7.92
CA ASN A 219 -28.49 -14.97 -7.07
C ASN A 219 -29.69 -15.33 -6.17
N ILE A 220 -30.90 -14.86 -6.48
CA ILE A 220 -32.13 -15.27 -5.79
C ILE A 220 -33.17 -15.83 -6.76
N TRP A 221 -33.01 -15.64 -8.08
CA TRP A 221 -33.96 -16.13 -9.10
C TRP A 221 -33.25 -16.62 -10.38
N GLY A 222 -32.18 -17.41 -10.23
CA GLY A 222 -31.47 -18.03 -11.34
C GLY A 222 -31.60 -19.55 -11.31
N SER A 223 -31.66 -20.17 -12.49
CA SER A 223 -31.60 -21.63 -12.64
C SER A 223 -30.25 -22.18 -12.14
N ILE A 224 -30.19 -23.45 -11.76
CA ILE A 224 -29.00 -24.15 -11.22
C ILE A 224 -27.75 -23.99 -12.11
N ASP A 225 -27.94 -23.82 -13.42
CA ASP A 225 -26.85 -23.66 -14.39
C ASP A 225 -26.24 -22.23 -14.36
N GLU A 226 -27.04 -21.19 -14.11
CA GLU A 226 -26.57 -19.80 -13.98
C GLU A 226 -25.81 -19.58 -12.65
N GLU A 227 -26.18 -20.31 -11.59
CA GLU A 227 -25.51 -20.25 -10.29
C GLU A 227 -24.09 -20.84 -10.36
N LYS A 228 -23.87 -21.90 -11.18
CA LYS A 228 -22.55 -22.48 -11.44
C LYS A 228 -21.64 -21.52 -12.22
N GLU A 229 -22.17 -20.82 -13.23
CA GLU A 229 -21.40 -19.84 -14.01
C GLU A 229 -20.98 -18.62 -13.17
N ILE A 230 -21.86 -18.10 -12.31
CA ILE A 230 -21.57 -16.91 -11.48
C ILE A 230 -20.61 -17.24 -10.34
N ILE A 231 -20.75 -18.42 -9.73
CA ILE A 231 -19.78 -18.94 -8.75
C ILE A 231 -18.41 -19.10 -9.43
N SER A 232 -18.37 -19.63 -10.65
CA SER A 232 -17.15 -19.74 -11.46
C SER A 232 -16.48 -18.37 -11.67
N ASP A 233 -17.21 -17.33 -12.04
CA ASP A 233 -16.65 -15.98 -12.27
C ASP A 233 -16.05 -15.36 -10.99
N PHE A 234 -16.74 -15.47 -9.85
CA PHE A 234 -16.20 -15.01 -8.56
C PHE A 234 -14.91 -15.77 -8.18
N TRP A 235 -14.86 -17.08 -8.44
CA TRP A 235 -13.66 -17.88 -8.21
C TRP A 235 -12.54 -17.52 -9.18
N VAL A 236 -12.84 -17.22 -10.43
CA VAL A 236 -11.85 -16.75 -11.42
C VAL A 236 -11.23 -15.43 -10.97
N GLU A 237 -12.02 -14.46 -10.51
CA GLU A 237 -11.49 -13.21 -9.94
C GLU A 237 -10.62 -13.46 -8.70
N GLN A 238 -11.08 -14.32 -7.79
CA GLN A 238 -10.33 -14.69 -6.59
C GLN A 238 -9.01 -15.39 -6.91
N VAL A 239 -9.02 -16.33 -7.85
CA VAL A 239 -7.80 -17.02 -8.33
C VAL A 239 -6.87 -16.01 -9.00
N GLY A 240 -7.40 -15.13 -9.86
CA GLY A 240 -6.63 -14.05 -10.48
C GLY A 240 -5.98 -13.12 -9.46
N TRP A 241 -6.69 -12.80 -8.38
CA TRP A 241 -6.14 -12.02 -7.27
C TRP A 241 -4.99 -12.73 -6.55
N HIS A 242 -5.12 -14.02 -6.23
CA HIS A 242 -4.05 -14.79 -5.60
C HIS A 242 -2.82 -14.93 -6.49
N VAL A 243 -3.01 -15.11 -7.80
CA VAL A 243 -1.91 -15.15 -8.78
C VAL A 243 -1.20 -13.80 -8.85
N SER A 244 -1.95 -12.69 -8.88
CA SER A 244 -1.39 -11.33 -8.87
C SER A 244 -0.58 -11.06 -7.59
N MET A 245 -1.15 -11.39 -6.42
CA MET A 245 -0.48 -11.26 -5.13
C MET A 245 0.78 -12.14 -5.06
N SER A 246 0.71 -13.37 -5.57
CA SER A 246 1.85 -14.29 -5.66
C SER A 246 3.01 -13.66 -6.44
N ASN A 247 2.71 -13.10 -7.62
CA ASN A 247 3.72 -12.42 -8.45
C ASN A 247 4.36 -11.21 -7.76
N GLU A 248 3.60 -10.46 -6.97
CA GLU A 248 4.14 -9.33 -6.18
C GLU A 248 5.08 -9.82 -5.08
N LEU A 249 4.67 -10.84 -4.32
CA LEU A 249 5.44 -11.38 -3.20
C LEU A 249 6.74 -12.06 -3.66
N CYS A 250 6.74 -12.70 -4.83
CA CYS A 250 7.93 -13.33 -5.43
C CYS A 250 9.09 -12.36 -5.67
N ARG A 251 8.82 -11.07 -5.94
CA ARG A 251 9.87 -10.06 -6.17
C ARG A 251 10.71 -9.77 -4.92
N SER A 252 10.18 -10.11 -3.74
CA SER A 252 10.74 -9.74 -2.45
C SER A 252 11.42 -10.89 -1.69
N LEU A 253 11.51 -12.08 -2.28
CA LEU A 253 12.16 -13.22 -1.65
C LEU A 253 13.67 -13.20 -1.91
N TYR A 254 14.47 -13.13 -0.83
CA TYR A 254 15.93 -13.19 -0.84
C TYR A 254 16.42 -14.11 0.28
N GLY A 255 17.53 -14.83 0.06
CA GLY A 255 18.20 -15.64 1.09
C GLY A 255 17.47 -16.95 1.42
N ARG A 256 16.62 -17.45 0.53
CA ARG A 256 15.84 -18.69 0.74
C ARG A 256 16.03 -19.70 -0.37
N GLU A 257 17.06 -19.52 -1.20
CA GLU A 257 17.33 -20.32 -2.39
C GLU A 257 17.62 -21.78 -2.01
N SER A 258 18.31 -22.01 -0.88
CA SER A 258 18.60 -23.36 -0.39
C SER A 258 17.33 -24.10 0.08
N LEU A 259 16.43 -23.42 0.78
CA LEU A 259 15.18 -24.00 1.26
C LEU A 259 14.19 -24.23 0.12
N LEU A 260 14.08 -23.26 -0.81
CA LEU A 260 13.34 -23.40 -2.05
C LEU A 260 13.83 -24.60 -2.85
N GLY A 261 15.15 -24.72 -3.04
CA GLY A 261 15.77 -25.85 -3.73
C GLY A 261 15.42 -27.20 -3.07
N LYS A 262 15.50 -27.29 -1.73
CA LYS A 262 15.10 -28.51 -1.00
C LYS A 262 13.63 -28.87 -1.20
N LEU A 263 12.72 -27.88 -1.17
CA LEU A 263 11.28 -28.09 -1.43
C LEU A 263 11.04 -28.58 -2.86
N CYS A 264 11.64 -27.91 -3.84
CA CYS A 264 11.57 -28.28 -5.25
C CYS A 264 12.13 -29.68 -5.51
N CYS A 265 13.28 -30.02 -4.93
CA CYS A 265 13.86 -31.36 -5.02
C CYS A 265 12.95 -32.43 -4.38
N ALA A 266 12.38 -32.16 -3.21
CA ALA A 266 11.47 -33.11 -2.56
C ALA A 266 10.21 -33.38 -3.40
N MET A 267 9.68 -32.35 -4.07
CA MET A 267 8.55 -32.51 -5.00
C MET A 267 8.97 -33.33 -6.22
N TRP A 268 10.11 -33.02 -6.83
CA TRP A 268 10.63 -33.75 -8.00
C TRP A 268 10.91 -35.23 -7.70
N GLU A 269 11.54 -35.53 -6.56
CA GLU A 269 11.84 -36.90 -6.14
C GLU A 269 10.56 -37.73 -5.86
N SER A 270 9.47 -37.06 -5.51
CA SER A 270 8.18 -37.70 -5.23
C SER A 270 7.25 -37.75 -6.45
N THR A 271 7.65 -37.16 -7.59
CA THR A 271 6.89 -37.26 -8.85
C THR A 271 6.82 -38.72 -9.31
N ASN A 272 5.73 -39.11 -9.98
CA ASN A 272 5.46 -40.48 -10.42
C ASN A 272 5.26 -41.56 -9.33
N VAL A 273 5.31 -41.22 -8.04
CA VAL A 273 5.04 -42.17 -6.94
C VAL A 273 4.04 -41.61 -5.92
N PRO A 274 3.29 -42.47 -5.21
CA PRO A 274 2.47 -42.02 -4.09
C PRO A 274 3.33 -41.43 -2.97
N HIS A 275 2.94 -40.27 -2.45
CA HIS A 275 3.70 -39.54 -1.43
C HIS A 275 2.79 -38.70 -0.52
N GLY A 276 3.33 -38.16 0.56
CA GLY A 276 2.57 -37.30 1.48
C GLY A 276 2.68 -35.80 1.14
N PRO A 277 1.81 -34.94 1.68
CA PRO A 277 1.94 -33.50 1.53
C PRO A 277 3.23 -32.96 2.17
N LEU A 278 3.72 -31.83 1.65
CA LEU A 278 4.85 -31.09 2.21
C LEU A 278 4.33 -29.95 3.08
N VAL A 279 4.99 -29.72 4.21
CA VAL A 279 4.59 -28.78 5.27
C VAL A 279 5.67 -27.74 5.44
N VAL A 280 5.34 -26.49 5.13
CA VAL A 280 6.19 -25.32 5.39
C VAL A 280 5.74 -24.67 6.69
N HIS A 281 6.60 -24.64 7.71
CA HIS A 281 6.24 -24.07 9.00
C HIS A 281 7.27 -23.05 9.48
N GLY A 282 6.85 -22.15 10.36
CA GLY A 282 7.70 -21.13 10.95
C GLY A 282 6.85 -20.09 11.66
N ALA A 283 7.47 -19.21 12.45
CA ALA A 283 6.74 -18.14 13.13
C ALA A 283 6.09 -17.15 12.14
N ALA A 284 5.13 -16.36 12.62
CA ALA A 284 4.54 -15.26 11.87
C ALA A 284 5.60 -14.28 11.34
N GLY A 285 5.47 -13.85 10.08
CA GLY A 285 6.36 -12.88 9.45
C GLY A 285 7.69 -13.43 8.91
N MET A 286 7.99 -14.74 9.07
CA MET A 286 9.24 -15.36 8.59
C MET A 286 9.35 -15.53 7.06
N GLY A 287 8.27 -15.25 6.32
CA GLY A 287 8.26 -15.30 4.85
C GLY A 287 7.72 -16.60 4.24
N LYS A 288 6.95 -17.40 5.00
CA LYS A 288 6.30 -18.63 4.51
C LYS A 288 5.50 -18.41 3.21
N THR A 289 4.62 -17.40 3.21
CA THR A 289 3.79 -17.07 2.05
C THR A 289 4.63 -16.73 0.82
N ALA A 290 5.67 -15.91 0.98
CA ALA A 290 6.56 -15.53 -0.13
C ALA A 290 7.34 -16.74 -0.67
N LEU A 291 7.79 -17.65 0.20
CA LEU A 291 8.42 -18.91 -0.19
C LEU A 291 7.45 -19.79 -1.00
N LEU A 292 6.21 -19.93 -0.55
CA LEU A 292 5.19 -20.71 -1.26
C LEU A 292 4.82 -20.12 -2.62
N CYS A 293 4.73 -18.80 -2.72
CA CYS A 293 4.53 -18.11 -4.00
C CYS A 293 5.68 -18.42 -4.97
N LYS A 294 6.91 -18.46 -4.46
CA LYS A 294 8.09 -18.80 -5.27
C LYS A 294 8.11 -20.27 -5.70
N VAL A 295 7.71 -21.20 -4.82
CA VAL A 295 7.52 -22.62 -5.20
C VAL A 295 6.51 -22.74 -6.34
N ALA A 296 5.36 -22.08 -6.23
CA ALA A 296 4.34 -22.07 -7.28
C ALA A 296 4.88 -21.54 -8.62
N GLN A 297 5.74 -20.51 -8.58
CA GLN A 297 6.38 -19.96 -9.78
C GLN A 297 7.39 -20.92 -10.43
N GLU A 298 8.22 -21.60 -9.63
CA GLU A 298 9.25 -22.53 -10.12
C GLU A 298 8.69 -23.92 -10.49
N THR A 299 7.42 -24.19 -10.20
CA THR A 299 6.85 -25.54 -10.41
C THR A 299 6.88 -25.97 -11.87
N ARG A 300 6.59 -25.06 -12.81
CA ARG A 300 6.58 -25.39 -14.23
C ARG A 300 7.98 -25.64 -14.80
N SER A 301 9.01 -25.04 -14.22
CA SER A 301 10.40 -25.31 -14.60
C SER A 301 10.93 -26.57 -13.93
N VAL A 302 10.51 -26.84 -12.69
CA VAL A 302 11.00 -27.96 -11.89
C VAL A 302 10.30 -29.27 -12.21
N LEU A 303 8.96 -29.31 -12.27
CA LEU A 303 8.20 -30.56 -12.41
C LEU A 303 7.81 -30.85 -13.85
N ASP A 304 7.03 -29.97 -14.46
CA ASP A 304 6.42 -30.18 -15.77
C ASP A 304 5.97 -28.82 -16.33
N ALA A 305 6.32 -28.53 -17.58
CA ALA A 305 5.99 -27.27 -18.24
C ALA A 305 4.46 -27.02 -18.29
N GLU A 306 3.68 -28.09 -18.40
CA GLU A 306 2.22 -28.06 -18.45
C GLU A 306 1.58 -28.25 -17.06
N ALA A 307 2.36 -28.21 -15.97
CA ALA A 307 1.85 -28.36 -14.62
C ALA A 307 0.76 -27.32 -14.30
N ALA A 308 -0.39 -27.81 -13.85
CA ALA A 308 -1.43 -26.98 -13.26
C ALA A 308 -0.98 -26.55 -11.85
N VAL A 309 -1.10 -25.25 -11.55
CA VAL A 309 -0.71 -24.69 -10.25
C VAL A 309 -1.88 -23.93 -9.66
N VAL A 310 -2.34 -24.38 -8.50
CA VAL A 310 -3.40 -23.74 -7.73
C VAL A 310 -2.80 -23.19 -6.44
N ILE A 311 -2.88 -21.87 -6.23
CA ILE A 311 -2.41 -21.22 -5.01
C ILE A 311 -3.56 -20.50 -4.30
N ARG A 312 -3.74 -20.79 -3.01
CA ARG A 312 -4.74 -20.16 -2.16
C ARG A 312 -4.08 -19.56 -0.92
N LEU A 313 -4.20 -18.24 -0.76
CA LEU A 313 -3.66 -17.50 0.38
C LEU A 313 -4.75 -17.28 1.43
N LEU A 314 -4.83 -18.14 2.45
CA LEU A 314 -5.97 -18.15 3.38
C LEU A 314 -5.95 -16.98 4.38
N SER A 315 -4.79 -16.39 4.63
CA SER A 315 -4.64 -15.20 5.49
C SER A 315 -4.92 -13.88 4.77
N ALA A 316 -5.13 -13.89 3.46
CA ALA A 316 -5.27 -12.69 2.61
C ALA A 316 -6.34 -11.69 3.06
N HIS A 317 -7.43 -12.17 3.66
CA HIS A 317 -8.58 -11.36 4.05
C HIS A 317 -8.74 -11.24 5.57
N HIS A 318 -7.66 -11.44 6.34
CA HIS A 318 -7.68 -11.26 7.79
C HIS A 318 -8.27 -9.88 8.17
N PRO A 319 -9.22 -9.80 9.14
CA PRO A 319 -9.59 -10.83 10.11
C PRO A 319 -10.64 -11.85 9.66
N GLN A 320 -11.21 -11.73 8.45
CA GLN A 320 -12.17 -12.70 7.95
C GLN A 320 -11.45 -14.02 7.66
N ARG A 321 -11.85 -15.08 8.36
CA ARG A 321 -11.28 -16.42 8.21
C ARG A 321 -12.13 -17.25 7.26
N PRO A 322 -11.57 -17.81 6.18
CA PRO A 322 -12.32 -18.67 5.29
C PRO A 322 -12.71 -19.98 5.99
N ASN A 323 -13.90 -20.50 5.66
CA ASN A 323 -14.30 -21.86 6.06
C ASN A 323 -13.61 -22.88 5.15
N ILE A 324 -13.53 -24.13 5.62
CA ILE A 324 -13.09 -25.30 4.85
C ILE A 324 -13.85 -25.45 3.53
N ASP A 325 -15.14 -25.12 3.50
CA ASP A 325 -15.98 -25.18 2.29
C ASP A 325 -15.35 -24.36 1.16
N ASN A 326 -14.78 -23.19 1.48
CA ASN A 326 -14.13 -22.31 0.50
C ASN A 326 -12.87 -22.94 -0.10
N VAL A 327 -12.22 -23.87 0.62
CA VAL A 327 -11.06 -24.62 0.11
C VAL A 327 -11.55 -25.79 -0.74
N LEU A 328 -12.61 -26.49 -0.30
CA LEU A 328 -13.13 -27.67 -0.99
C LEU A 328 -13.89 -27.32 -2.28
N HIS A 329 -14.47 -26.13 -2.37
CA HIS A 329 -15.02 -25.60 -3.62
C HIS A 329 -13.99 -25.51 -4.75
N LEU A 330 -12.69 -25.39 -4.47
CA LEU A 330 -11.62 -25.44 -5.50
C LEU A 330 -11.62 -26.76 -6.26
N PHE A 331 -12.12 -27.83 -5.64
CA PHE A 331 -12.22 -29.17 -6.20
C PHE A 331 -13.63 -29.49 -6.72
N GLY A 332 -14.52 -28.48 -6.78
CA GLY A 332 -15.94 -28.69 -7.07
C GLY A 332 -16.73 -29.29 -5.91
N LEU A 333 -16.15 -29.33 -4.70
CA LEU A 333 -16.70 -30.01 -3.53
C LEU A 333 -17.33 -28.99 -2.56
N GLY A 334 -18.51 -28.49 -2.93
CA GLY A 334 -19.31 -27.63 -2.05
C GLY A 334 -20.21 -28.44 -1.13
N PHE A 335 -20.26 -28.12 0.16
CA PHE A 335 -21.21 -28.75 1.11
C PHE A 335 -22.65 -28.22 1.01
N GLY A 336 -22.91 -27.28 0.10
CA GLY A 336 -24.13 -26.47 0.04
C GLY A 336 -25.43 -27.17 -0.37
N SER A 337 -25.46 -28.49 -0.56
CA SER A 337 -26.70 -29.20 -0.95
C SER A 337 -27.07 -30.40 -0.06
N ALA A 338 -26.24 -30.82 0.89
CA ALA A 338 -26.49 -32.03 1.68
C ALA A 338 -26.88 -31.81 3.16
N LEU A 339 -27.15 -30.57 3.58
CA LEU A 339 -27.53 -30.26 4.96
C LEU A 339 -29.05 -30.26 5.17
N THR A 340 -29.66 -31.42 4.92
CA THR A 340 -30.94 -31.80 5.55
C THR A 340 -30.76 -33.13 6.27
N SER A 341 -29.80 -33.20 7.20
CA SER A 341 -29.74 -34.26 8.20
C SER A 341 -28.89 -33.80 9.38
N ASP A 342 -29.44 -34.02 10.57
CA ASP A 342 -29.02 -33.57 11.91
C ASP A 342 -27.71 -34.22 12.42
N SER A 343 -26.74 -34.43 11.52
CA SER A 343 -25.44 -35.01 11.84
C SER A 343 -24.42 -33.90 12.09
N GLN A 344 -23.93 -33.79 13.33
CA GLN A 344 -22.81 -32.91 13.71
C GLN A 344 -21.44 -33.33 13.16
N GLN A 345 -21.39 -34.11 12.08
CA GLN A 345 -20.17 -34.43 11.34
C GLN A 345 -20.44 -34.29 9.85
N PRO A 346 -19.57 -33.62 9.07
CA PRO A 346 -19.56 -33.78 7.62
C PRO A 346 -18.89 -35.13 7.30
N PRO A 347 -19.65 -36.16 6.87
CA PRO A 347 -19.09 -37.41 6.40
C PRO A 347 -18.74 -37.22 4.92
N GLY A 348 -17.46 -37.34 4.54
CA GLY A 348 -17.11 -37.60 3.14
C GLY A 348 -16.22 -36.60 2.38
N ALA A 349 -15.77 -35.48 2.96
CA ALA A 349 -14.96 -34.52 2.18
C ALA A 349 -13.56 -35.06 1.79
N ALA A 350 -12.90 -35.77 2.71
CA ALA A 350 -11.58 -36.34 2.47
C ALA A 350 -11.56 -37.42 1.36
N PRO A 351 -12.47 -38.42 1.34
CA PRO A 351 -12.50 -39.40 0.26
C PRO A 351 -12.84 -38.76 -1.09
N VAL A 352 -13.78 -37.81 -1.13
CA VAL A 352 -14.12 -37.17 -2.41
C VAL A 352 -12.96 -36.30 -2.94
N LEU A 353 -12.24 -35.59 -2.07
CA LEU A 353 -11.01 -34.90 -2.45
C LEU A 353 -9.97 -35.90 -2.98
N GLN A 354 -9.80 -37.04 -2.31
CA GLN A 354 -8.88 -38.08 -2.76
C GLN A 354 -9.24 -38.62 -4.15
N ASP A 355 -10.53 -38.82 -4.43
CA ASP A 355 -11.02 -39.30 -5.72
C ASP A 355 -10.71 -38.30 -6.84
N VAL A 356 -10.98 -37.01 -6.63
CA VAL A 356 -10.65 -35.94 -7.59
C VAL A 356 -9.15 -35.88 -7.87
N LEU A 357 -8.30 -35.93 -6.82
CA LEU A 357 -6.85 -35.94 -7.01
C LEU A 357 -6.38 -37.20 -7.76
N THR A 358 -7.02 -38.34 -7.53
CA THR A 358 -6.68 -39.60 -8.20
C THR A 358 -7.06 -39.56 -9.68
N GLU A 359 -8.20 -38.97 -10.03
CA GLU A 359 -8.61 -38.76 -11.42
C GLU A 359 -7.60 -37.89 -12.18
N VAL A 360 -7.16 -36.77 -11.59
CA VAL A 360 -6.13 -35.89 -12.19
C VAL A 360 -4.85 -36.66 -12.46
N SER A 361 -4.41 -37.48 -11.50
CA SER A 361 -3.23 -38.34 -11.63
C SER A 361 -3.36 -39.37 -12.76
N GLN A 362 -4.53 -40.04 -12.86
CA GLN A 362 -4.80 -41.05 -13.88
C GLN A 362 -4.83 -40.49 -15.31
N GLN A 363 -5.21 -39.23 -15.45
CA GLN A 363 -5.15 -38.51 -16.73
C GLN A 363 -3.70 -38.16 -17.14
N GLY A 364 -2.71 -38.41 -16.27
CA GLY A 364 -1.30 -38.12 -16.51
C GLY A 364 -0.94 -36.65 -16.25
N ASN A 365 -1.83 -35.87 -15.66
CA ASN A 365 -1.62 -34.44 -15.43
C ASN A 365 -0.80 -34.20 -14.15
N THR A 366 0.14 -33.26 -14.22
CA THR A 366 0.88 -32.77 -13.06
C THR A 366 0.12 -31.62 -12.40
N LEU A 367 -0.20 -31.75 -11.10
CA LEU A 367 -0.93 -30.72 -10.34
C LEU A 367 -0.19 -30.37 -9.05
N LEU A 368 0.07 -29.08 -8.85
CA LEU A 368 0.49 -28.52 -7.57
C LEU A 368 -0.65 -27.73 -6.92
N ILE A 369 -0.89 -28.00 -5.64
CA ILE A 369 -1.81 -27.26 -4.80
C ILE A 369 -1.05 -26.65 -3.63
N VAL A 370 -1.16 -25.34 -3.48
CA VAL A 370 -0.52 -24.56 -2.43
C VAL A 370 -1.59 -23.93 -1.56
N LEU A 371 -1.64 -24.34 -0.28
CA LEU A 371 -2.54 -23.74 0.72
C LEU A 371 -1.70 -23.01 1.77
N ASP A 372 -1.68 -21.68 1.70
CA ASP A 372 -0.95 -20.85 2.64
C ASP A 372 -1.82 -20.50 3.87
N ALA A 373 -1.23 -20.65 5.06
CA ALA A 373 -1.82 -20.35 6.36
C ALA A 373 -3.07 -21.18 6.69
N VAL A 374 -2.95 -22.51 6.67
CA VAL A 374 -4.06 -23.43 6.99
C VAL A 374 -4.59 -23.25 8.42
N ASP A 375 -3.73 -22.81 9.33
CA ASP A 375 -4.06 -22.41 10.70
C ASP A 375 -4.96 -21.16 10.80
N HIS A 376 -5.11 -20.40 9.71
CA HIS A 376 -6.05 -19.27 9.61
C HIS A 376 -7.46 -19.64 9.16
N LEU A 377 -7.73 -20.91 8.83
CA LEU A 377 -9.11 -21.37 8.60
C LEU A 377 -9.98 -21.11 9.85
N SER A 378 -11.27 -20.87 9.64
CA SER A 378 -12.22 -20.92 10.75
C SER A 378 -12.29 -22.35 11.29
N ASP A 379 -12.47 -22.53 12.59
CA ASP A 379 -12.56 -23.88 13.19
C ASP A 379 -13.95 -24.53 12.98
N VAL A 380 -14.72 -24.03 12.01
CA VAL A 380 -15.94 -24.68 11.56
C VAL A 380 -15.57 -26.07 11.03
N HIS A 381 -16.37 -27.07 11.39
CA HIS A 381 -16.10 -28.49 11.10
C HIS A 381 -14.77 -29.03 11.66
N HIS A 382 -14.20 -28.41 12.70
CA HIS A 382 -12.90 -28.78 13.27
C HIS A 382 -11.78 -28.81 12.21
N ALA A 383 -11.73 -27.80 11.35
CA ALA A 383 -10.78 -27.71 10.26
C ALA A 383 -9.32 -27.90 10.72
N HIS A 384 -8.99 -27.47 11.94
CA HIS A 384 -7.64 -27.57 12.52
C HIS A 384 -7.25 -28.99 12.93
N LYS A 385 -8.19 -29.94 13.01
CA LYS A 385 -7.89 -31.39 13.13
C LYS A 385 -7.38 -32.00 11.82
N LEU A 386 -7.43 -31.26 10.72
CA LEU A 386 -6.91 -31.62 9.39
C LEU A 386 -7.44 -32.96 8.85
N ARG A 387 -8.58 -33.48 9.35
CA ARG A 387 -9.16 -34.77 8.91
C ARG A 387 -9.59 -34.76 7.45
N TRP A 388 -9.95 -33.59 6.94
CA TRP A 388 -10.37 -33.34 5.57
C TRP A 388 -9.24 -33.43 4.55
N MET A 389 -7.99 -33.23 4.96
CA MET A 389 -6.83 -33.20 4.07
C MET A 389 -6.27 -34.61 3.84
N PRO A 390 -5.89 -35.01 2.62
CA PRO A 390 -5.30 -36.33 2.37
C PRO A 390 -3.91 -36.48 2.99
N ALA A 391 -3.61 -37.66 3.52
CA ALA A 391 -2.27 -38.01 4.03
C ALA A 391 -1.37 -38.65 2.96
N ASN A 392 -1.98 -39.27 1.94
CA ASN A 392 -1.31 -39.90 0.81
C ASN A 392 -1.89 -39.31 -0.48
N LEU A 393 -1.04 -38.78 -1.33
CA LEU A 393 -1.36 -38.20 -2.62
C LEU A 393 -1.04 -39.22 -3.72
N PRO A 394 -1.82 -39.26 -4.81
CA PRO A 394 -1.50 -40.07 -5.97
C PRO A 394 -0.28 -39.49 -6.72
N PRO A 395 0.35 -40.27 -7.62
CA PRO A 395 1.45 -39.80 -8.47
C PRO A 395 1.14 -38.47 -9.17
N ASN A 396 2.13 -37.62 -9.38
CA ASN A 396 2.03 -36.34 -10.12
C ASN A 396 1.13 -35.27 -9.47
N VAL A 397 0.56 -35.54 -8.29
CA VAL A 397 -0.21 -34.57 -7.52
C VAL A 397 0.54 -34.19 -6.26
N HIS A 398 0.85 -32.91 -6.11
CA HIS A 398 1.60 -32.36 -4.99
C HIS A 398 0.72 -31.40 -4.18
N LEU A 399 0.77 -31.51 -2.85
CA LEU A 399 0.11 -30.59 -1.92
C LEU A 399 1.16 -30.00 -0.98
N VAL A 400 1.30 -28.68 -1.00
CA VAL A 400 2.18 -27.92 -0.12
C VAL A 400 1.33 -27.01 0.76
N VAL A 401 1.47 -27.15 2.08
CA VAL A 401 0.70 -26.37 3.06
C VAL A 401 1.62 -25.55 3.93
N SER A 402 1.19 -24.35 4.35
CA SER A 402 1.89 -23.60 5.41
C SER A 402 1.05 -23.39 6.67
N MET A 403 1.75 -23.24 7.79
CA MET A 403 1.15 -22.96 9.10
C MET A 403 2.16 -22.36 10.09
N ASP A 404 1.67 -21.74 11.17
CA ASP A 404 2.53 -21.35 12.30
C ASP A 404 3.02 -22.59 13.08
N THR A 405 4.30 -22.60 13.48
CA THR A 405 4.93 -23.71 14.23
C THR A 405 4.29 -23.95 15.60
N ASN A 406 3.65 -22.94 16.20
CA ASN A 406 2.97 -23.04 17.49
C ASN A 406 1.46 -23.22 17.35
N SER A 407 0.94 -23.41 16.14
CA SER A 407 -0.50 -23.60 15.91
C SER A 407 -0.99 -24.99 16.29
N GLU A 408 -2.28 -25.10 16.65
CA GLU A 408 -2.95 -26.40 16.84
C GLU A 408 -2.91 -27.24 15.56
N ALA A 409 -3.10 -26.61 14.40
CA ALA A 409 -3.02 -27.28 13.10
C ALA A 409 -1.66 -27.95 12.89
N PHE A 410 -0.55 -27.32 13.30
CA PHE A 410 0.79 -27.92 13.20
C PHE A 410 0.96 -29.13 14.12
N ALA A 411 0.47 -29.05 15.35
CA ALA A 411 0.47 -30.20 16.27
C ALA A 411 -0.33 -31.38 15.68
N ASN A 412 -1.52 -31.13 15.15
CA ASN A 412 -2.34 -32.15 14.49
C ASN A 412 -1.68 -32.69 13.22
N MET A 413 -0.98 -31.85 12.45
CA MET A 413 -0.25 -32.27 11.25
C MET A 413 0.89 -33.24 11.60
N ARG A 414 1.61 -32.99 12.69
CA ARG A 414 2.67 -33.89 13.20
C ARG A 414 2.15 -35.24 13.69
N LEU A 415 0.92 -35.31 14.18
CA LEU A 415 0.26 -36.57 14.51
C LEU A 415 -0.22 -37.32 13.27
N LYS A 416 -0.49 -36.60 12.18
CA LYS A 416 -1.04 -37.15 10.94
C LYS A 416 0.03 -37.68 9.98
N LEU A 417 1.17 -37.02 9.85
CA LEU A 417 2.27 -37.47 8.99
C LEU A 417 3.43 -38.05 9.81
N ASN A 418 3.88 -39.25 9.45
CA ASN A 418 4.98 -39.94 10.13
C ASN A 418 6.37 -39.62 9.57
N SER A 419 6.47 -38.86 8.48
CA SER A 419 7.73 -38.60 7.78
C SER A 419 8.32 -37.23 8.14
N GLN A 420 9.51 -37.20 8.73
CA GLN A 420 10.23 -35.96 8.98
C GLN A 420 10.65 -35.25 7.68
N ARG A 421 10.79 -35.98 6.57
CA ARG A 421 11.16 -35.41 5.25
C ARG A 421 10.06 -34.52 4.66
N SER A 422 8.86 -34.55 5.21
CA SER A 422 7.73 -33.72 4.78
C SER A 422 7.74 -32.33 5.39
N TYR A 423 8.63 -32.01 6.35
CA TYR A 423 8.61 -30.74 7.08
C TYR A 423 9.78 -29.84 6.72
N PHE A 424 9.47 -28.58 6.42
CA PHE A 424 10.40 -27.54 5.99
C PHE A 424 10.23 -26.32 6.89
N GLU A 425 11.20 -26.09 7.77
CA GLU A 425 11.20 -24.95 8.66
C GLU A 425 11.71 -23.69 7.97
N VAL A 426 10.98 -22.59 8.11
CA VAL A 426 11.35 -21.25 7.67
C VAL A 426 11.92 -20.49 8.87
N GLU A 427 13.23 -20.63 9.06
CA GLU A 427 13.98 -20.03 10.17
C GLU A 427 14.15 -18.52 10.02
N GLY A 428 14.70 -17.83 11.02
CA GLY A 428 15.10 -16.42 10.88
C GLY A 428 16.19 -16.26 9.81
N LEU A 429 16.19 -15.11 9.14
CA LEU A 429 17.27 -14.71 8.23
C LEU A 429 18.51 -14.27 9.02
N SER A 430 19.67 -14.53 8.45
CA SER A 430 20.96 -14.04 8.93
C SER A 430 21.11 -12.52 8.74
N ARG A 431 22.05 -11.92 9.48
CA ARG A 431 22.40 -10.50 9.35
C ARG A 431 22.82 -10.13 7.92
N ASP A 432 23.52 -11.02 7.22
CA ASP A 432 23.97 -10.79 5.84
C ASP A 432 22.82 -10.81 4.84
N GLU A 433 21.89 -11.75 4.97
CA GLU A 433 20.66 -11.77 4.15
C GLU A 433 19.81 -10.52 4.41
N GLY A 434 19.67 -10.12 5.67
CA GLY A 434 18.97 -8.88 6.03
C GLY A 434 19.64 -7.63 5.44
N ARG A 435 20.97 -7.60 5.38
CA ARG A 435 21.73 -6.51 4.74
C ARG A 435 21.45 -6.43 3.24
N GLN A 436 21.46 -7.55 2.54
CA GLN A 436 21.14 -7.60 1.11
C GLN A 436 19.71 -7.13 0.82
N ILE A 437 18.73 -7.59 1.62
CA ILE A 437 17.33 -7.17 1.50
C ILE A 437 17.20 -5.66 1.69
N MET A 438 17.86 -5.12 2.72
CA MET A 438 17.86 -3.68 2.99
C MET A 438 18.45 -2.88 1.85
N GLU A 439 19.60 -3.30 1.31
CA GLU A 439 20.27 -2.61 0.20
C GLU A 439 19.39 -2.62 -1.06
N SER A 440 18.77 -3.76 -1.40
CA SER A 440 17.82 -3.85 -2.52
C SER A 440 16.60 -2.95 -2.31
N TYR A 441 15.98 -3.01 -1.13
CA TYR A 441 14.78 -2.23 -0.81
C TYR A 441 15.01 -0.71 -0.88
N LEU A 442 16.18 -0.26 -0.38
CA LEU A 442 16.56 1.15 -0.41
C LEU A 442 16.93 1.59 -1.83
N HIS A 443 17.63 0.75 -2.59
CA HIS A 443 17.99 1.02 -3.98
C HIS A 443 16.74 1.22 -4.87
N GLU A 444 15.76 0.31 -4.79
CA GLU A 444 14.46 0.45 -5.49
C GLU A 444 13.73 1.74 -5.12
N SER A 445 13.95 2.22 -3.90
CA SER A 445 13.36 3.44 -3.38
C SER A 445 14.17 4.70 -3.69
N GLN A 446 15.29 4.59 -4.42
CA GLN A 446 16.24 5.69 -4.66
C GLN A 446 16.74 6.32 -3.36
N ARG A 447 17.01 5.47 -2.36
CA ARG A 447 17.49 5.84 -1.04
C ARG A 447 18.74 5.05 -0.67
N THR A 448 19.48 5.57 0.30
CA THR A 448 20.54 4.88 1.03
C THR A 448 20.49 5.29 2.50
N LEU A 449 21.34 4.71 3.34
CA LEU A 449 21.48 5.04 4.75
C LEU A 449 22.94 5.36 5.08
N THR A 450 23.14 6.22 6.09
CA THR A 450 24.46 6.40 6.71
C THR A 450 24.95 5.11 7.36
N PRO A 451 26.27 4.92 7.55
CA PRO A 451 26.80 3.75 8.25
C PRO A 451 26.17 3.52 9.62
N GLU A 452 25.92 4.58 10.38
CA GLU A 452 25.34 4.54 11.72
C GLU A 452 23.86 4.13 11.68
N GLN A 453 23.08 4.68 10.75
CA GLN A 453 21.68 4.29 10.55
C GLN A 453 21.57 2.85 10.09
N ARG A 454 22.42 2.44 9.16
CA ARG A 454 22.49 1.06 8.66
C ARG A 454 22.76 0.07 9.77
N GLU A 455 23.77 0.35 10.60
CA GLU A 455 24.12 -0.49 11.73
C GLU A 455 22.98 -0.60 12.74
N ALA A 456 22.27 0.51 12.98
CA ALA A 456 21.16 0.53 13.92
C ALA A 456 19.96 -0.32 13.42
N VAL A 457 19.66 -0.29 12.11
CA VAL A 457 18.65 -1.16 11.48
C VAL A 457 19.06 -2.63 11.60
N LEU A 458 20.28 -2.96 11.21
CA LEU A 458 20.76 -4.35 11.22
C LEU A 458 20.83 -4.94 12.63
N ARG A 459 21.26 -4.16 13.63
CA ARG A 459 21.28 -4.59 15.02
C ARG A 459 19.88 -4.91 15.56
N SER A 460 18.88 -4.10 15.20
CA SER A 460 17.48 -4.36 15.57
C SER A 460 16.95 -5.62 14.90
N PHE A 461 17.23 -5.78 13.59
CA PHE A 461 16.82 -6.95 12.83
C PHE A 461 17.46 -8.26 13.33
N GLU A 462 18.76 -8.24 13.67
CA GLU A 462 19.52 -9.40 14.13
C GLU A 462 18.90 -10.06 15.38
N THR A 463 18.19 -9.30 16.21
CA THR A 463 17.48 -9.84 17.39
C THR A 463 16.32 -10.78 17.06
N THR A 464 15.74 -10.68 15.84
CA THR A 464 14.58 -11.49 15.46
C THR A 464 14.81 -12.30 14.19
N GLY A 465 15.71 -11.88 13.30
CA GLY A 465 15.87 -12.46 11.96
C GLY A 465 14.61 -12.40 11.10
N CYS A 466 13.58 -11.64 11.51
CA CYS A 466 12.26 -11.68 10.88
C CYS A 466 12.20 -10.72 9.68
N PRO A 467 11.93 -11.20 8.45
CA PRO A 467 11.80 -10.36 7.26
C PRO A 467 10.71 -9.29 7.39
N LEU A 468 9.56 -9.60 8.00
CA LEU A 468 8.50 -8.61 8.22
C LEU A 468 8.96 -7.49 9.16
N HIS A 469 9.69 -7.83 10.23
CA HIS A 469 10.28 -6.84 11.13
C HIS A 469 11.24 -5.92 10.38
N LEU A 470 12.13 -6.48 9.54
CA LEU A 470 13.04 -5.70 8.70
C LEU A 470 12.27 -4.75 7.77
N LYS A 471 11.26 -5.25 7.04
CA LYS A 471 10.44 -4.44 6.13
C LYS A 471 9.74 -3.28 6.85
N LEU A 472 9.26 -3.51 8.08
CA LEU A 472 8.67 -2.45 8.90
C LEU A 472 9.71 -1.38 9.29
N ILE A 473 10.89 -1.79 9.75
CA ILE A 473 11.98 -0.85 10.06
C ILE A 473 12.35 -0.04 8.80
N LEU A 474 12.51 -0.70 7.65
CA LEU A 474 12.87 -0.06 6.39
C LEU A 474 11.79 0.90 5.88
N SER A 475 10.51 0.60 6.12
CA SER A 475 9.41 1.51 5.76
C SER A 475 9.50 2.85 6.49
N ALA A 476 10.01 2.85 7.73
CA ALA A 476 10.32 4.05 8.50
C ALA A 476 11.68 4.65 8.08
N ALA A 477 12.71 3.82 7.93
CA ALA A 477 14.08 4.25 7.60
C ALA A 477 14.19 4.87 6.21
N LYS A 478 13.31 4.50 5.27
CA LYS A 478 13.18 5.14 3.95
C LYS A 478 12.99 6.66 4.06
N ARG A 479 12.40 7.15 5.16
CA ARG A 479 12.16 8.58 5.43
C ARG A 479 13.30 9.25 6.22
N TRP A 480 14.30 8.52 6.69
CA TRP A 480 15.39 9.09 7.47
C TRP A 480 16.34 9.87 6.58
N LEU A 481 16.55 11.13 6.92
CA LEU A 481 17.53 12.00 6.28
C LEU A 481 18.93 11.63 6.79
N SER A 482 19.99 12.00 6.05
CA SER A 482 21.37 11.69 6.45
C SER A 482 21.78 12.30 7.79
N PHE A 483 21.06 13.30 8.26
CA PHE A 483 21.25 13.96 9.56
C PHE A 483 20.20 13.54 10.61
N THR A 484 19.30 12.60 10.29
CA THR A 484 18.38 12.01 11.28
C THR A 484 19.17 11.11 12.24
N PRO A 485 19.10 11.33 13.56
CA PRO A 485 19.80 10.49 14.53
C PRO A 485 19.33 9.03 14.49
N ALA A 486 20.28 8.09 14.45
CA ALA A 486 19.99 6.65 14.30
C ALA A 486 19.15 6.04 15.46
N GLN A 487 19.16 6.67 16.64
CA GLN A 487 18.58 6.09 17.87
C GLN A 487 17.11 6.47 18.12
N GLN A 488 16.58 7.50 17.47
CA GLN A 488 15.26 8.06 17.80
C GLN A 488 14.07 7.31 17.16
N HIS A 489 14.30 6.45 16.16
CA HIS A 489 13.22 5.93 15.30
C HIS A 489 13.11 4.41 15.16
N ILE A 490 13.90 3.63 15.92
CA ILE A 490 13.94 2.15 15.77
C ILE A 490 12.96 1.43 16.69
N ARG A 491 12.29 2.15 17.60
CA ARG A 491 11.15 1.58 18.31
C ARG A 491 10.00 1.48 17.32
N ALA A 492 9.69 0.26 16.90
CA ALA A 492 8.43 -0.08 16.26
C ALA A 492 7.28 0.63 17.01
N PRO A 493 6.21 1.06 16.34
CA PRO A 493 5.06 1.62 17.01
C PRO A 493 4.50 0.55 17.94
N THR A 494 4.90 0.58 19.21
CA THR A 494 4.26 -0.18 20.27
C THR A 494 2.82 0.27 20.25
N HIS A 495 1.91 -0.67 19.99
CA HIS A 495 0.47 -0.49 20.07
C HIS A 495 0.15 0.52 21.18
N ARG A 496 -0.30 1.73 20.80
CA ARG A 496 -1.05 2.55 21.73
C ARG A 496 -2.29 1.71 22.07
N LYS A 497 -2.33 1.22 23.30
CA LYS A 497 -3.47 0.53 23.88
C LYS A 497 -4.73 1.38 23.73
#